data_AF-A0A662UD15-F1
#
_entry.id   AF-A0A662UD15-F1
#
_cell.length_a   1.000
_cell.length_b   1.000
_cell.length_c   1.000
_cell.angle_alpha   90.00
_cell.angle_beta   90.00
_cell.angle_gamma   90.00
#
_symmetry.space_group_name_H-M   'P 1'
#
loop_
_entity.id
_entity.type
_entity.pdbx_description
1 polymer ?
#
loop_
_entity_poly.entity_id
_entity_poly.type
_entity_poly.pdbx_seq_one_letter_code
_entity_poly.pdbx_strand_id
1 'polypeptide(L)'
;MPSKFVSEVLKIINEIVSANGYEKFFSNDTLNSEGRKRIEKIAKLTLNKCKQTKPYLAKVRRKPTYNSVMKYFESILKCLEELK
;
A
#
# COMPACT_ATOMS: atom_id res chain seq x y z
N MET A 1 -0.88 5.48 -21.55
CA MET A 1 -0.43 4.31 -20.75
C MET A 1 -0.05 4.78 -19.36
N PRO A 2 -0.41 4.07 -18.27
CA PRO A 2 0.10 4.43 -16.95
C PRO A 2 1.62 4.38 -16.97
N SER A 3 2.28 5.34 -16.31
CA SER A 3 3.73 5.29 -16.17
C SER A 3 4.16 3.96 -15.53
N LYS A 4 5.36 3.47 -15.87
CA LYS A 4 5.93 2.22 -15.31
C LYS A 4 5.84 2.17 -13.78
N PHE A 5 6.01 3.32 -13.14
CA PHE A 5 5.83 3.53 -11.70
C PHE A 5 4.39 3.24 -11.22
N VAL A 6 3.37 3.83 -11.84
CA VAL A 6 1.96 3.63 -11.45
C VAL A 6 1.59 2.15 -11.57
N SER A 7 2.01 1.51 -12.66
CA SER A 7 1.76 0.08 -12.89
C SER A 7 2.39 -0.80 -11.80
N GLU A 8 3.63 -0.50 -11.39
CA GLU A 8 4.31 -1.26 -10.33
C GLU A 8 3.62 -1.12 -8.96
N VAL A 9 3.18 0.08 -8.60
CA VAL A 9 2.46 0.30 -7.33
C VAL A 9 1.12 -0.45 -7.34
N LEU A 10 0.35 -0.33 -8.42
CA LEU A 10 -0.93 -1.01 -8.56
C LEU A 10 -0.79 -2.53 -8.53
N LYS A 11 0.26 -3.09 -9.13
CA LYS A 11 0.55 -4.52 -9.06
C LYS A 11 0.72 -5.00 -7.62
N ILE A 12 1.49 -4.28 -6.81
CA ILE A 12 1.71 -4.66 -5.41
C ILE A 12 0.42 -4.53 -4.59
N ILE A 13 -0.36 -3.47 -4.79
CA ILE A 13 -1.64 -3.30 -4.13
C ILE A 13 -2.57 -4.47 -4.49
N ASN A 14 -2.71 -4.78 -5.77
CA ASN A 14 -3.55 -5.88 -6.27
C ASN A 14 -3.12 -7.24 -5.71
N GLU A 15 -1.82 -7.51 -5.59
CA GLU A 15 -1.33 -8.74 -4.93
C GLU A 15 -1.83 -8.84 -3.48
N ILE A 16 -1.80 -7.73 -2.72
CA ILE A 16 -2.20 -7.70 -1.31
C ILE A 16 -3.72 -7.80 -1.13
N VAL A 17 -4.51 -7.13 -1.98
CA VAL A 17 -5.97 -7.11 -1.87
C VAL A 17 -6.66 -8.27 -2.59
N SER A 18 -5.89 -9.12 -3.29
CA SER A 18 -6.42 -10.32 -3.95
C SER A 18 -7.03 -11.31 -2.95
N ALA A 19 -7.84 -12.25 -3.44
CA ALA A 19 -8.51 -13.26 -2.62
C ALA A 19 -7.55 -14.02 -1.68
N ASN A 20 -6.35 -14.35 -2.17
CA ASN A 20 -5.33 -15.06 -1.38
C ASN A 20 -4.34 -14.10 -0.70
N GLY A 21 -4.49 -12.79 -0.91
CA GLY A 21 -3.59 -11.77 -0.39
C GLY A 21 -3.70 -11.62 1.13
N TYR A 22 -4.90 -11.74 1.69
CA TYR A 22 -5.10 -11.64 3.14
C TYR A 22 -4.30 -12.69 3.89
N GLU A 23 -4.47 -13.97 3.57
CA GLU A 23 -3.75 -15.08 4.21
C GLU A 23 -2.23 -15.02 3.98
N LYS A 24 -1.82 -14.51 2.82
CA LYS A 24 -0.40 -14.41 2.46
C LYS A 24 0.35 -13.29 3.18
N PHE A 25 -0.31 -12.16 3.43
CA PHE A 25 0.35 -10.94 3.91
C PHE A 25 -0.08 -10.51 5.31
N PHE A 26 -1.11 -11.13 5.88
CA PHE A 26 -1.60 -10.84 7.22
C PHE A 26 -1.55 -12.08 8.11
N SER A 27 -1.39 -11.85 9.40
CA SER A 27 -1.47 -12.86 10.46
C SER A 27 -2.18 -12.21 11.64
N ASN A 28 -3.31 -12.77 12.05
CA ASN A 28 -4.17 -12.19 13.10
C ASN A 28 -4.47 -10.69 12.85
N ASP A 29 -5.03 -10.39 11.67
CA ASP A 29 -5.37 -9.04 11.18
C ASP A 29 -4.17 -8.07 11.01
N THR A 30 -2.94 -8.52 11.28
CA THR A 30 -1.75 -7.66 11.27
C THR A 30 -0.81 -8.04 10.14
N LEU A 31 -0.19 -7.08 9.44
CA LEU A 31 0.80 -7.41 8.40
C LEU A 31 1.94 -8.25 8.98
N ASN A 32 2.17 -9.38 8.31
CA ASN A 32 3.34 -10.20 8.53
C ASN A 32 4.59 -9.57 7.88
N SER A 33 5.73 -10.22 8.03
CA SER A 33 7.02 -9.74 7.50
C SER A 33 6.98 -9.48 5.99
N GLU A 34 6.32 -10.35 5.22
CA GLU A 34 6.19 -10.17 3.78
C GLU A 34 5.29 -8.99 3.42
N GLY A 35 4.14 -8.85 4.09
CA GLY A 35 3.24 -7.72 3.92
C GLY A 35 3.93 -6.38 4.20
N ARG A 36 4.71 -6.30 5.28
CA ARG A 36 5.49 -5.10 5.63
C ARG A 36 6.51 -4.73 4.56
N LYS A 37 7.22 -5.71 3.99
CA LYS A 37 8.15 -5.47 2.86
C LYS A 37 7.43 -4.84 1.66
N ARG A 38 6.20 -5.29 1.36
CA ARG A 38 5.40 -4.73 0.26
C ARG A 38 4.95 -3.29 0.53
N ILE A 39 4.51 -2.99 1.75
CA ILE A 39 4.17 -1.62 2.16
C ILE A 39 5.38 -0.70 2.02
N GLU A 40 6.55 -1.12 2.50
CA GLU A 40 7.76 -0.30 2.40
C GLU A 40 8.21 -0.09 0.95
N LYS A 41 8.02 -1.09 0.08
CA LYS A 41 8.26 -0.93 -1.36
C LYS A 41 7.33 0.13 -1.97
N ILE A 42 6.02 0.06 -1.68
CA ILE A 42 5.06 1.08 -2.12
C ILE A 42 5.43 2.46 -1.57
N ALA A 43 5.79 2.55 -0.29
CA ALA A 43 6.19 3.80 0.35
C ALA A 43 7.39 4.44 -0.37
N LYS A 44 8.46 3.67 -0.63
CA LYS A 44 9.64 4.17 -1.37
C LYS A 44 9.29 4.74 -2.74
N LEU A 45 8.37 4.08 -3.46
CA LEU A 45 7.94 4.52 -4.78
C LEU A 45 7.08 5.80 -4.71
N THR A 46 6.23 5.92 -3.68
CA THR A 46 5.18 6.96 -3.62
C THR A 46 5.53 8.17 -2.75
N LEU A 47 6.43 8.07 -1.76
CA LEU A 47 6.63 9.08 -0.71
C LEU A 47 6.88 10.51 -1.21
N ASN A 48 7.60 10.65 -2.33
CA ASN A 48 7.97 11.94 -2.90
C ASN A 48 6.87 12.54 -3.78
N LYS A 49 6.01 11.70 -4.37
CA LYS A 49 4.94 12.09 -5.29
C LYS A 49 3.60 12.27 -4.58
N CYS A 50 3.32 11.41 -3.61
CA CYS A 50 2.07 11.33 -2.86
C CYS A 50 2.29 11.69 -1.39
N LYS A 51 2.75 12.92 -1.12
CA LYS A 51 3.10 13.37 0.25
C LYS A 51 1.91 13.29 1.22
N GLN A 52 0.68 13.41 0.71
CA GLN A 52 -0.57 13.32 1.47
C GLN A 52 -0.81 11.94 2.09
N THR A 53 -0.15 10.89 1.61
CA THR A 53 -0.33 9.52 2.14
C THR A 53 0.50 9.27 3.41
N LYS A 54 1.44 10.17 3.74
CA LYS A 54 2.38 10.01 4.87
C LYS A 54 1.70 9.73 6.23
N PRO A 55 0.60 10.41 6.63
CA PRO A 55 -0.06 10.12 7.90
C PRO A 55 -0.61 8.69 7.95
N TYR A 56 -1.14 8.19 6.83
CA TYR A 56 -1.63 6.82 6.72
C TYR A 56 -0.49 5.80 6.78
N LEU A 57 0.63 6.07 6.10
CA LEU A 57 1.83 5.23 6.19
C LEU A 57 2.36 5.15 7.63
N ALA A 58 2.41 6.28 8.35
CA ALA A 58 2.82 6.30 9.76
C ALA A 58 1.88 5.44 10.62
N LYS A 59 0.58 5.50 10.37
CA LYS A 59 -0.42 4.66 11.04
C LYS A 59 -0.20 3.17 10.75
N VAL A 60 0.04 2.80 9.49
CA VAL A 60 0.35 1.41 9.11
C VAL A 60 1.63 0.94 9.81
N ARG A 61 2.71 1.72 9.81
CA ARG A 61 3.97 1.35 10.50
C ARG A 61 3.78 1.11 11.99
N ARG A 62 2.92 1.90 12.65
CA ARG A 62 2.63 1.76 14.09
C ARG A 62 1.64 0.64 14.40
N LYS A 63 0.57 0.51 13.62
CA LYS A 63 -0.53 -0.46 13.82
C LYS A 63 -0.96 -1.03 12.46
N PRO A 64 -0.23 -2.01 11.90
CA PRO A 64 -0.42 -2.50 10.53
C PRO A 64 -1.60 -3.47 10.40
N THR A 65 -2.76 -3.03 10.83
CA THR A 65 -4.03 -3.79 10.68
C THR A 65 -4.54 -3.74 9.25
N TYR A 66 -5.35 -4.72 8.83
CA TYR A 66 -6.00 -4.70 7.52
C TYR A 66 -6.69 -3.36 7.23
N ASN A 67 -7.48 -2.86 8.19
CA ASN A 67 -8.15 -1.56 8.10
C ASN A 67 -7.17 -0.40 7.90
N SER A 68 -6.06 -0.35 8.64
CA SER A 68 -5.05 0.71 8.45
C SER A 68 -4.40 0.68 7.08
N VAL A 69 -4.20 -0.53 6.54
CA VAL A 69 -3.58 -0.78 5.24
C VAL A 69 -4.54 -0.40 4.11
N MET A 70 -5.81 -0.76 4.20
CA MET A 70 -6.82 -0.36 3.20
C MET A 70 -6.94 1.16 3.13
N LYS A 71 -7.01 1.86 4.27
CA LYS A 71 -7.02 3.34 4.29
C LYS A 71 -5.78 3.97 3.66
N TYR A 72 -4.62 3.33 3.84
CA TYR A 72 -3.39 3.77 3.17
C TYR A 72 -3.47 3.56 1.65
N PHE A 73 -3.99 2.42 1.19
CA PHE A 73 -4.17 2.14 -0.23
C PHE A 73 -5.18 3.07 -0.88
N GLU A 74 -6.33 3.33 -0.25
CA GLU A 74 -7.30 4.33 -0.72
C GLU A 74 -6.63 5.69 -0.95
N SER A 75 -5.83 6.14 0.01
CA SER A 75 -5.11 7.41 -0.11
C SER A 75 -4.07 7.40 -1.24
N ILE A 76 -3.40 6.26 -1.48
CA ILE A 76 -2.46 6.11 -2.59
C ILE A 76 -3.20 6.12 -3.93
N LEU A 77 -4.25 5.33 -4.06
CA LEU A 77 -5.03 5.20 -5.30
C LEU A 77 -5.56 6.56 -5.75
N LYS A 78 -6.14 7.34 -4.82
CA LYS A 78 -6.57 8.71 -5.08
C LYS A 78 -5.43 9.60 -5.59
N CYS A 79 -4.26 9.54 -4.97
CA CYS A 79 -3.10 10.28 -5.46
C CYS A 79 -2.67 9.85 -6.88
N LEU A 80 -2.66 8.53 -7.16
CA LEU A 80 -2.25 8.02 -8.47
C LEU A 80 -3.23 8.40 -9.58
N GLU A 81 -4.52 8.58 -9.26
CA GLU A 81 -5.52 9.09 -10.19
C GLU A 81 -5.26 10.56 -10.56
N GLU A 82 -4.85 11.38 -9.60
CA GLU A 82 -4.48 12.79 -9.81
C GLU A 82 -3.17 12.96 -10.62
N LEU A 83 -2.35 11.91 -10.71
CA LEU A 83 -1.08 11.89 -11.45
C LEU A 83 -1.19 11.35 -12.88
N LYS A 84 -2.37 10.82 -13.27
CA LYS A 84 -2.63 10.34 -14.64
C LYS A 84 -3.02 11.50 -15.55
#